data_AF-A0A561UMK6-F1
#
_entry.id   AF-A0A561UMK6-F1
#
_cell.length_a   1.000
_cell.length_b   1.000
_cell.length_c   1.000
_cell.angle_alpha   90.00
_cell.angle_beta   90.00
_cell.angle_gamma   90.00
#
_symmetry.space_group_name_H-M   'P 1'
#
loop_
_entity.id
_entity.type
_entity.pdbx_description
1 polymer ?
#
loop_
_entity_poly.entity_id
_entity_poly.type
_entity_poly.pdbx_seq_one_letter_code
_entity_poly.pdbx_strand_id
1 'polypeptide(L)'
;MTNQQGSARIRQFTVEARKEAREAIAELRAVLALAGLQLPSLGEDWEGSFSGTVLVELGRARPDVVRGIAELLREALAARAALGG
;
A
#
# COMPACT_ATOMS: atom_id res chain seq x y z
N MET A 1 28.30 5.95 -24.91
CA MET A 1 27.15 6.88 -25.01
C MET A 1 26.24 6.65 -23.81
N THR A 2 25.81 7.73 -23.19
CA THR A 2 25.50 7.85 -21.76
C THR A 2 24.14 7.25 -21.40
N ASN A 3 24.11 6.17 -20.60
CA ASN A 3 22.89 5.52 -20.10
C ASN A 3 22.28 6.25 -18.87
N GLN A 4 22.57 7.54 -18.71
CA GLN A 4 22.10 8.36 -17.58
C GLN A 4 20.59 8.62 -17.63
N GLN A 5 20.00 8.71 -18.83
CA GLN A 5 18.56 8.96 -18.99
C GLN A 5 17.70 7.75 -18.58
N GLY A 6 18.17 6.52 -18.84
CA GLY A 6 17.49 5.30 -18.39
C GLY A 6 17.52 5.14 -16.87
N SER A 7 18.68 5.39 -16.25
CA SER A 7 18.84 5.36 -14.78
C SER A 7 17.99 6.41 -14.07
N ALA A 8 17.84 7.62 -14.62
CA ALA A 8 17.04 8.67 -14.01
C ALA A 8 15.54 8.35 -14.05
N ARG A 9 15.03 7.84 -15.18
CA ARG A 9 13.62 7.41 -15.30
C ARG A 9 13.28 6.26 -14.36
N ILE A 10 14.12 5.21 -14.29
CA ILE A 10 13.89 4.07 -13.39
C ILE A 10 13.85 4.53 -11.93
N ARG A 11 14.76 5.41 -11.51
CA ARG A 11 14.75 5.98 -10.16
C ARG A 11 13.46 6.74 -9.87
N GLN A 12 12.98 7.55 -10.81
CA GLN A 12 11.74 8.32 -10.63
C GLN A 12 10.50 7.42 -10.53
N PHE A 13 10.38 6.40 -11.39
CA PHE A 13 9.32 5.39 -11.30
C PHE A 13 9.33 4.66 -9.95
N THR A 14 10.52 4.38 -9.41
CA THR A 14 10.66 3.71 -8.11
C THR A 14 10.24 4.63 -6.95
N VAL A 15 10.42 5.95 -7.05
CA VAL A 15 9.99 6.89 -6.01
C VAL A 15 8.47 7.03 -5.97
N GLU A 16 7.81 7.17 -7.11
CA GLU A 16 6.35 7.26 -7.17
C GLU A 16 5.68 5.96 -6.72
N ALA A 17 6.20 4.80 -7.15
CA ALA A 17 5.70 3.49 -6.69
C ALA A 17 5.83 3.31 -5.17
N ARG A 18 6.89 3.86 -4.55
CA ARG A 18 7.05 3.83 -3.08
C ARG A 18 6.04 4.74 -2.39
N LYS A 19 5.83 5.95 -2.93
CA LYS A 19 4.84 6.87 -2.39
C LYS A 19 3.46 6.22 -2.43
N GLU A 20 3.11 5.58 -3.54
CA GLU A 20 1.84 4.88 -3.69
C GLU A 20 1.67 3.73 -2.69
N ALA A 21 2.71 2.90 -2.52
CA ALA A 21 2.69 1.83 -1.53
C ALA A 21 2.51 2.35 -0.09
N ARG A 22 3.20 3.45 0.27
CA ARG A 22 3.06 4.10 1.59
C ARG A 22 1.66 4.63 1.84
N GLU A 23 1.07 5.28 0.84
CA GLU A 23 -0.29 5.79 0.93
C GLU A 23 -1.29 4.65 1.13
N ALA A 24 -1.18 3.57 0.34
CA ALA A 24 -2.03 2.39 0.49
C ALA A 24 -1.88 1.73 1.88
N ILE A 25 -0.65 1.61 2.40
CA ILE A 25 -0.40 1.12 3.77
C ILE A 25 -1.05 2.04 4.81
N ALA A 26 -0.90 3.35 4.67
CA ALA A 26 -1.47 4.31 5.61
C ALA A 26 -3.01 4.26 5.62
N GLU A 27 -3.63 4.15 4.44
CA GLU A 27 -5.08 3.98 4.29
C GLU A 27 -5.58 2.71 4.99
N LEU A 28 -4.93 1.56 4.73
CA LEU A 28 -5.30 0.30 5.37
C LEU A 28 -5.12 0.37 6.90
N ARG A 29 -4.02 0.96 7.38
CA ARG A 29 -3.79 1.16 8.83
C ARG A 29 -4.88 2.02 9.46
N ALA A 30 -5.29 3.09 8.79
CA ALA A 30 -6.34 3.98 9.29
C ALA A 30 -7.67 3.24 9.42
N VAL A 31 -8.06 2.43 8.43
CA VAL A 31 -9.32 1.68 8.47
C VAL A 31 -9.29 0.58 9.54
N LEU A 32 -8.16 -0.13 9.70
CA LEU A 32 -8.02 -1.11 10.79
C LEU A 32 -8.13 -0.45 12.17
N ALA A 33 -7.58 0.75 12.34
CA ALA A 33 -7.66 1.49 13.59
C ALA A 33 -9.10 1.87 13.96
N LEU A 34 -9.98 2.15 12.99
CA LEU A 34 -11.41 2.36 13.23
C LEU A 34 -12.09 1.13 13.84
N ALA A 35 -11.56 -0.06 13.58
CA ALA A 35 -12.02 -1.31 14.18
C ALA A 35 -11.30 -1.66 15.50
N GLY A 36 -10.40 -0.81 15.99
CA GLY A 36 -9.53 -1.10 17.14
C GLY A 36 -8.45 -2.16 16.86
N LEU A 37 -8.18 -2.46 15.58
CA LEU A 37 -7.21 -3.46 15.17
C LEU A 37 -5.88 -2.81 14.81
N GLN A 38 -4.79 -3.51 15.11
CA GLN A 38 -3.45 -3.16 14.65
C GLN A 38 -2.84 -4.35 13.92
N LEU A 39 -2.15 -4.08 12.81
CA LEU A 39 -1.34 -5.05 12.09
C LEU A 39 0.13 -4.63 12.19
N PRO A 40 0.87 -5.12 13.21
CA PRO A 40 2.25 -4.70 13.45
C PRO A 40 3.18 -5.00 12.26
N SER A 41 2.89 -6.06 11.52
CA SER A 41 3.68 -6.51 10.36
C SER A 41 3.47 -5.70 9.08
N LEU A 42 2.53 -4.74 9.05
CA LEU A 42 2.17 -4.02 7.81
C LEU A 42 3.22 -2.97 7.41
N GLY A 43 4.26 -3.36 6.68
CA GLY A 43 5.35 -2.51 6.19
C GLY A 43 5.49 -2.47 4.66
N GLU A 44 6.58 -1.87 4.17
CA GLU A 44 7.00 -1.94 2.75
C GLU A 44 7.93 -3.14 2.56
N ASP A 45 7.68 -4.01 1.56
CA ASP A 45 8.60 -5.11 1.21
C ASP A 45 9.63 -4.56 0.24
N TRP A 46 10.90 -4.58 0.67
CA TRP A 46 12.03 -4.04 -0.08
C TRP A 46 13.05 -5.13 -0.39
N GLU A 47 12.63 -6.18 -1.08
CA GLU A 47 13.55 -7.09 -1.77
C GLU A 47 13.41 -7.01 -3.29
N GLY A 48 14.36 -6.29 -3.93
CA GLY A 48 14.73 -6.52 -5.33
C GLY A 48 14.90 -5.26 -6.18
N SER A 49 16.11 -4.71 -6.20
CA SER A 49 16.53 -3.56 -7.02
C SER A 49 16.51 -3.80 -8.56
N PHE A 50 15.79 -4.81 -9.04
CA PHE A 50 15.83 -5.29 -10.43
C PHE A 50 14.47 -5.29 -11.16
N SER A 51 13.32 -5.30 -10.47
CA SER A 51 11.99 -5.40 -11.11
C SER A 51 11.18 -4.09 -11.16
N GLY A 52 11.58 -3.06 -10.41
CA GLY A 52 10.90 -1.75 -10.40
C GLY A 52 9.48 -1.75 -9.79
N THR A 53 9.05 -2.85 -9.16
CA THR A 53 7.75 -2.95 -8.48
C THR A 53 7.95 -2.87 -6.96
N VAL A 54 7.22 -1.98 -6.29
CA VAL A 54 7.19 -1.86 -4.82
C VAL A 54 5.96 -2.60 -4.31
N LEU A 55 6.15 -3.50 -3.36
CA LEU A 55 5.10 -4.34 -2.80
C LEU A 55 4.90 -4.00 -1.32
N VAL A 56 3.70 -4.25 -0.81
CA VAL A 56 3.38 -4.10 0.61
C VAL A 56 3.68 -5.42 1.32
N GLU A 57 4.21 -5.37 2.55
CA GLU A 57 4.39 -6.50 3.49
C GLU A 57 3.02 -7.01 3.99
N LEU A 58 2.21 -7.42 3.03
CA LEU A 58 0.96 -8.14 3.15
C LEU A 58 1.06 -9.31 2.15
N GLY A 59 2.14 -10.09 2.25
CA GLY A 59 2.44 -11.16 1.31
C GLY A 59 2.70 -10.65 -0.12
N ARG A 60 3.45 -9.54 -0.26
CA ARG A 60 3.78 -8.94 -1.57
C ARG A 60 2.56 -8.40 -2.33
N ALA A 61 1.59 -7.85 -1.61
CA ALA A 61 0.40 -7.26 -2.22
C ALA A 61 0.75 -5.98 -3.00
N ARG A 62 0.11 -5.79 -4.16
CA ARG A 62 0.20 -4.54 -4.91
C ARG A 62 -0.58 -3.41 -4.20
N PRO A 63 -0.15 -2.14 -4.32
CA PRO A 63 -0.83 -1.01 -3.66
C PRO A 63 -2.33 -0.89 -4.00
N ASP A 64 -2.73 -1.16 -5.24
CA ASP A 64 -4.13 -1.11 -5.68
C ASP A 64 -5.00 -2.17 -4.99
N VAL A 65 -4.47 -3.38 -4.80
CA VAL A 65 -5.15 -4.44 -4.05
C VAL A 65 -5.31 -4.04 -2.58
N VAL A 66 -4.28 -3.45 -1.98
CA VAL A 66 -4.31 -2.96 -0.59
C VAL A 66 -5.37 -1.87 -0.41
N ARG A 67 -5.49 -0.94 -1.36
CA ARG A 67 -6.56 0.07 -1.35
C ARG A 67 -7.95 -0.57 -1.45
N GLY A 68 -8.13 -1.55 -2.34
CA GLY A 68 -9.40 -2.28 -2.44
C GLY A 68 -9.80 -2.99 -1.13
N ILE A 69 -8.84 -3.57 -0.42
CA ILE A 69 -9.08 -4.15 0.92
C ILE A 69 -9.50 -3.05 1.91
N ALA A 70 -8.82 -1.91 1.93
CA ALA A 70 -9.15 -0.80 2.82
C ALA A 70 -10.57 -0.25 2.56
N GLU A 71 -10.97 -0.13 1.30
CA GLU A 71 -12.31 0.29 0.91
C GLU A 71 -13.38 -0.70 1.36
N LEU A 72 -13.20 -2.00 1.10
CA LEU A 72 -14.11 -3.04 1.55
C LEU A 72 -14.31 -3.04 3.07
N LEU A 73 -13.22 -2.88 3.83
CA LEU A 73 -13.29 -2.79 5.28
C LEU A 73 -14.04 -1.54 5.75
N ARG A 74 -13.86 -0.40 5.06
CA ARG A 74 -14.56 0.85 5.36
C ARG A 74 -16.07 0.69 5.16
N GLU A 75 -16.48 0.10 4.04
CA GLU A 75 -17.89 -0.19 3.75
C GLU A 75 -18.51 -1.14 4.79
N ALA A 76 -17.80 -2.20 5.16
CA ALA A 76 -18.25 -3.15 6.17
C ALA A 76 -18.42 -2.49 7.55
N LEU A 77 -17.49 -1.60 7.94
CA LEU A 77 -17.59 -0.85 9.19
C LEU A 77 -18.78 0.12 9.19
N ALA A 78 -19.02 0.81 8.07
CA ALA A 78 -20.17 1.69 7.91
C ALA A 78 -21.50 0.92 8.00
N ALA A 79 -21.59 -0.23 7.31
CA ALA A 79 -22.75 -1.11 7.38
C ALA A 79 -23.00 -1.63 8.81
N ARG A 80 -21.94 -2.02 9.52
CA ARG A 80 -22.04 -2.46 10.93
C ARG A 80 -22.56 -1.35 11.84
N ALA A 81 -22.11 -0.11 11.64
CA ALA A 81 -22.59 1.04 12.40
C ALA A 81 -24.08 1.32 12.14
N ALA A 82 -24.53 1.20 10.89
CA ALA A 82 -25.94 1.38 10.53
C ALA A 82 -26.88 0.31 11.11
N LEU A 83 -26.35 -0.89 11.40
CA LEU A 83 -27.11 -2.00 11.99
C LEU A 83 -27.07 -2.03 13.53
N GLY A 84 -26.17 -1.25 14.15
CA GLY A 84 -25.90 -1.26 15.59
C GLY A 84 -26.19 0.06 16.31
N GLY A 85 -26.97 0.95 15.70
CA GLY A 85 -27.47 2.20 16.27
C GLY A 85 -28.95 2.15 16.60
#